data_AF-A0A968C3R9-F1
#
_entry.id   AF-A0A968C3R9-F1
#
_cell.length_a   1.000
_cell.length_b   1.000
_cell.length_c   1.000
_cell.angle_alpha   90.00
_cell.angle_beta   90.00
_cell.angle_gamma   90.00
#
_symmetry.space_group_name_H-M   'P 1'
#
loop_
_entity.id
_entity.type
_entity.pdbx_description
1 polymer ?
#
loop_
_entity_poly.entity_id
_entity_poly.type
_entity_poly.pdbx_seq_one_letter_code
_entity_poly.pdbx_strand_id
1 'polypeptide(L)' 'KSAVDARNKKQDEVVVDQIRKAATEVHRDILKRAKPDLAFPVRSLKNVSYSTKKGYFEIGRSKKIRT' A
#
# COMPACT_ATOMS: atom_id res chain seq x y z
N LYS A 1 -6.64 -6.23 27.58
CA LYS A 1 -6.16 -5.81 26.24
C LYS A 1 -6.10 -7.05 25.37
N SER A 2 -6.85 -7.07 24.26
CA SER A 2 -7.11 -8.26 23.46
C SER A 2 -5.89 -8.60 22.59
N ALA A 3 -5.67 -9.88 22.26
CA ALA A 3 -4.63 -10.33 21.32
C ALA A 3 -4.75 -9.65 19.94
N VAL A 4 -5.95 -9.20 19.57
CA VAL A 4 -6.23 -8.44 18.35
C VAL A 4 -5.58 -7.06 18.37
N ASP A 5 -5.62 -6.37 19.51
CA ASP A 5 -5.06 -5.02 19.66
C ASP A 5 -3.54 -5.04 19.50
N ALA A 6 -2.88 -6.08 20.05
CA ALA A 6 -1.44 -6.27 19.93
C ALA A 6 -1.03 -6.57 18.48
N ARG A 7 -1.83 -7.35 17.74
CA ARG A 7 -1.62 -7.62 16.31
C ARG A 7 -1.75 -6.34 15.48
N ASN A 8 -2.79 -5.55 15.72
CA ASN A 8 -3.03 -4.30 15.01
C ASN A 8 -1.89 -3.31 15.24
N LYS A 9 -1.45 -3.14 16.50
CA LYS A 9 -0.31 -2.27 16.82
C LYS A 9 0.96 -2.65 16.05
N LYS A 10 1.28 -3.94 15.99
CA LYS A 10 2.45 -4.43 15.22
C LYS A 10 2.29 -4.14 13.72
N GLN A 11 1.08 -4.28 13.19
CA GLN A 11 0.79 -3.96 11.79
C GLN A 11 0.93 -2.45 11.53
N ASP A 12 0.46 -1.60 12.44
CA ASP A 12 0.54 -0.14 12.32
C ASP A 12 1.99 0.33 12.30
N GLU A 13 2.87 -0.24 13.13
CA GLU A 13 4.30 0.05 13.12
C GLU A 13 4.94 -0.25 11.76
N VAL A 14 4.57 -1.38 11.13
CA VAL A 14 5.02 -1.74 9.77
C VAL A 14 4.47 -0.76 8.73
N VAL A 15 3.20 -0.36 8.85
CA VAL A 15 2.58 0.59 7.91
C VAL A 15 3.26 1.96 7.99
N VAL A 16 3.56 2.45 9.19
CA VAL A 16 4.26 3.72 9.39
C VAL A 16 5.66 3.69 8.75
N ASP A 17 6.39 2.58 8.89
CA ASP A 17 7.70 2.41 8.25
C ASP A 17 7.59 2.45 6.71
N GLN A 18 6.60 1.76 6.14
CA GLN A 18 6.36 1.79 4.70
C GLN A 18 6.05 3.19 4.17
N ILE A 19 5.27 3.98 4.92
CA ILE A 19 4.96 5.38 4.57
C ILE A 19 6.25 6.22 4.56
N ARG A 20 7.07 6.11 5.62
CA ARG A 20 8.34 6.85 5.73
C ARG A 20 9.31 6.48 4.61
N LYS A 21 9.41 5.19 4.28
CA LYS A 21 10.24 4.71 3.18
C LYS A 21 9.80 5.30 1.83
N ALA A 22 8.51 5.22 1.52
CA ALA A 22 7.97 5.78 0.28
C ALA A 22 8.23 7.30 0.18
N ALA A 23 8.00 8.04 1.27
CA ALA A 23 8.27 9.48 1.31
C ALA A 23 9.75 9.81 1.09
N THR A 24 10.65 9.03 1.71
CA THR A 24 12.10 9.21 1.57
C THR A 24 12.57 8.94 0.14
N GLU A 25 12.04 7.91 -0.51
CA GLU A 25 12.37 7.57 -1.90
C GLU A 25 11.93 8.69 -2.85
N VAL A 26 10.68 9.15 -2.73
CA VAL A 26 10.16 10.27 -3.53
C VAL A 26 11.01 11.53 -3.33
N HIS A 27 11.32 11.88 -2.08
CA HIS A 27 12.14 13.05 -1.77
C HIS A 27 13.54 12.95 -2.39
N ARG A 28 14.18 11.79 -2.28
CA ARG A 28 15.50 11.52 -2.87
C ARG A 28 15.48 11.67 -4.39
N ASP A 29 14.44 11.20 -5.06
CA ASP A 29 14.34 11.28 -6.51
C ASP A 29 14.16 12.74 -6.95
N ILE A 30 13.34 13.52 -6.24
CA ILE A 30 13.20 14.97 -6.43
C ILE A 30 14.56 15.69 -6.29
N LEU A 31 15.34 15.38 -5.24
CA LEU A 31 16.67 15.98 -5.03
C LEU A 31 17.66 15.64 -6.17
N LYS A 32 17.53 14.46 -6.77
CA LYS A 32 18.31 14.04 -7.95
C LYS A 32 17.82 14.67 -9.25
N ARG A 33 16.79 15.52 -9.21
CA ARG A 33 16.06 16.03 -10.38
C ARG A 33 15.50 14.91 -11.26
N ALA A 34 15.25 13.74 -10.66
CA ALA A 34 14.60 12.61 -11.30
C ALA A 34 13.08 12.69 -11.05
N LYS A 35 12.32 12.17 -12.00
CA LYS A 35 10.86 12.12 -11.94
C LYS A 35 10.46 10.97 -10.98
N PRO A 36 9.80 11.26 -9.83
CA PRO A 36 9.44 10.23 -8.85
C PRO A 36 8.27 9.40 -9.36
N ASP A 37 8.39 8.07 -9.30
CA ASP A 37 7.37 7.14 -9.77
C ASP A 37 6.88 6.25 -8.62
N LEU A 38 5.56 6.10 -8.49
CA LEU A 38 4.91 5.31 -7.44
C LEU A 38 4.02 4.21 -8.03
N ALA A 39 4.16 2.99 -7.52
CA ALA A 39 3.37 1.84 -7.93
C ALA A 39 2.09 1.71 -7.09
N PHE A 40 0.94 2.08 -7.67
CA PHE A 40 -0.36 1.95 -7.02
C PHE A 40 -1.12 0.73 -7.53
N PRO A 41 -1.96 0.07 -6.71
CA PRO A 41 -2.80 -1.00 -7.19
C PRO A 41 -3.79 -0.51 -8.24
N VAL A 42 -4.03 -1.33 -9.26
CA VAL A 42 -5.09 -1.05 -10.25
C VAL A 42 -6.44 -1.24 -9.60
N ARG A 43 -7.25 -0.18 -9.55
CA ARG A 43 -8.63 -0.20 -9.03
C ARG A 43 -9.61 -0.47 -10.17
N SER A 44 -9.63 -1.70 -10.66
CA SER A 44 -10.58 -2.16 -11.68
C SER A 44 -11.22 -3.48 -11.27
N LEU A 45 -12.43 -3.76 -11.78
CA LEU A 45 -13.11 -5.03 -11.53
C LEU A 45 -12.29 -6.25 -11.99
N LYS A 46 -11.41 -6.05 -12.98
CA LYS A 46 -10.48 -7.09 -13.46
C LYS A 46 -9.34 -7.40 -12.49
N ASN A 47 -9.08 -6.52 -11.51
CA ASN A 47 -8.02 -6.68 -10.50
C ASN A 47 -8.59 -6.71 -9.08
N VAL A 48 -9.77 -7.29 -8.89
CA VAL A 48 -10.33 -7.56 -7.57
C VAL A 48 -10.89 -8.97 -7.50
N SER A 49 -10.87 -9.57 -6.32
CA SER A 49 -11.56 -10.83 -6.02
C SER A 49 -12.64 -10.60 -4.98
N TYR A 50 -13.79 -11.26 -5.15
CA TYR A 50 -14.89 -11.22 -4.19
C TYR A 50 -15.13 -12.61 -3.60
N SER A 51 -15.38 -12.64 -2.29
CA SER A 51 -15.86 -13.82 -1.58
C SER A 51 -17.04 -13.44 -0.71
N THR A 52 -18.15 -14.16 -0.84
CA THR A 52 -19.36 -13.96 -0.02
C THR A 52 -19.08 -14.05 1.47
N LYS A 53 -18.11 -14.89 1.89
CA LYS A 53 -17.68 -15.00 3.30
C LYS A 53 -17.00 -13.74 3.83
N LYS A 54 -16.33 -12.97 2.96
CA LYS A 54 -15.60 -11.76 3.35
C LYS A 54 -16.49 -10.51 3.28
N GLY A 55 -17.38 -10.44 2.29
CA GLY A 55 -18.33 -9.33 2.12
C GLY A 55 -17.72 -8.04 1.54
N TYR A 56 -16.48 -8.08 1.06
CA TYR A 56 -15.83 -6.96 0.37
C TYR A 56 -14.92 -7.45 -0.77
N PHE A 57 -14.62 -6.54 -1.70
CA PHE A 57 -13.65 -6.79 -2.78
C PHE A 57 -12.22 -6.66 -2.26
N GLU A 58 -11.41 -7.67 -2.52
CA GLU A 58 -9.98 -7.66 -2.24
C GLU A 58 -9.22 -7.25 -3.48
N ILE A 59 -8.35 -6.25 -3.34
CA ILE A 59 -7.49 -5.78 -4.43
C ILE A 59 -6.49 -6.88 -4.81
N GLY A 60 -6.42 -7.18 -6.10
CA GLY A 60 -5.48 -8.13 -6.69
C GLY A 60 -4.06 -7.58 -6.84
N ARG A 61 -3.19 -8.36 -7.47
CA ARG A 61 -1.74 -8.09 -7.52
C ARG A 61 -1.33 -7.04 -8.56
N SER A 62 -2.20 -6.67 -9.50
CA SER A 62 -1.85 -5.75 -10.57
C SER A 62 -1.61 -4.34 -10.03
N LYS A 63 -0.50 -3.73 -10.46
CA LYS A 63 -0.11 -2.36 -10.09
C LYS A 63 0.13 -1.53 -11.34
N LYS A 64 -0.08 -0.22 -11.22
CA LYS A 64 0.21 0.77 -12.25
C LYS A 64 1.13 1.83 -11.66
N ILE A 65 2.20 2.13 -12.38
CA ILE A 65 3.11 3.22 -12.07
C ILE A 65 2.40 4.55 -12.34
N ARG A 66 2.49 5.47 -11.40
CA ARG A 66 1.98 6.84 -11.48
C ARG A 66 3.09 7.80 -11.14
N THR A 67 3.13 8.89 -11.88
CA THR A 67 3.94 10.06 -11.55
C THR A 67 3.02 11.21 -11.16
#